data_AF-A0A956D140-F1
#
_entry.id   AF-A0A956D140-F1
#
_cell.length_a   1.000
_cell.length_b   1.000
_cell.length_c   1.000
_cell.angle_alpha   90.00
_cell.angle_beta   90.00
_cell.angle_gamma   90.00
#
_symmetry.space_group_name_H-M   'P 1'
#
loop_
_entity.id
_entity.type
_entity.pdbx_description
1 polymer ?
#
loop_
_entity_poly.entity_id
_entity_poly.type
_entity_poly.pdbx_seq_one_letter_code
_entity_poly.pdbx_strand_id
1 'polypeptide(L)'
;VANYHPMSSAQAEGIFRQLATQARAQFREELIRNADGSTTRRDAPEMRAHKHEGEGVVVVTLIVAARREILDVTTFDDADALKRLLDDMVGVANPHTLVAMEVVWSPAAENDRMSTAELEQHYPDLKKIDERSIAGRIFCEYCRGPYAMELLTCPHCGAPAPTGQPRHG
;
A
#
# COMPACT_ATOMS: atom_id res chain seq x y z
N VAL A 1 -6.45 -7.30 -11.19
CA VAL A 1 -7.56 -6.45 -10.71
C VAL A 1 -8.44 -6.15 -11.90
N ALA A 2 -9.72 -6.55 -11.82
CA ALA A 2 -10.72 -6.19 -12.82
C ALA A 2 -11.36 -4.87 -12.37
N ASN A 3 -11.30 -3.86 -13.22
CA ASN A 3 -11.88 -2.54 -13.00
C ASN A 3 -13.31 -2.50 -13.51
N TYR A 4 -14.07 -1.52 -13.01
CA TYR A 4 -15.42 -1.29 -13.48
C TYR A 4 -15.41 -0.63 -14.86
N HIS A 5 -16.24 -1.10 -15.78
CA HIS A 5 -16.47 -0.45 -17.08
C HIS A 5 -17.22 0.88 -16.93
N PRO A 6 -17.17 1.75 -17.96
CA PRO A 6 -17.90 3.01 -17.97
C PRO A 6 -19.38 2.85 -17.60
N MET A 7 -19.86 3.75 -16.75
CA MET A 7 -21.23 3.76 -16.23
C MET A 7 -21.72 5.19 -15.98
N SER A 8 -22.99 5.35 -15.61
CA SER A 8 -23.52 6.67 -15.24
C SER A 8 -22.85 7.21 -13.96
N SER A 9 -22.79 8.54 -13.83
CA SER A 9 -22.19 9.18 -12.64
C SER A 9 -22.87 8.77 -11.33
N ALA A 10 -24.21 8.61 -11.35
CA ALA A 10 -24.96 8.19 -10.17
C ALA A 10 -24.62 6.74 -9.75
N GLN A 11 -24.46 5.84 -10.72
CA GLN A 11 -24.01 4.46 -10.43
C GLN A 11 -22.57 4.45 -9.93
N ALA A 12 -21.68 5.21 -10.57
CA ALA A 12 -20.28 5.30 -10.16
C ALA A 12 -20.13 5.85 -8.74
N GLU A 13 -20.91 6.87 -8.37
CA GLU A 13 -20.91 7.43 -7.01
C GLU A 13 -21.36 6.40 -5.97
N GLY A 14 -22.42 5.64 -6.27
CA GLY A 14 -22.91 4.57 -5.39
C GLY A 14 -21.85 3.49 -5.15
N ILE A 15 -21.20 3.01 -6.22
CA ILE A 15 -20.14 2.01 -6.14
C ILE A 15 -18.92 2.56 -5.40
N PHE A 16 -18.51 3.80 -5.69
CA PHE A 16 -17.38 4.45 -5.01
C PHE A 16 -17.61 4.50 -3.50
N ARG A 17 -18.78 4.97 -3.06
CA ARG A 17 -19.15 5.02 -1.62
C ARG A 17 -19.19 3.62 -0.99
N GLN A 18 -19.67 2.62 -1.74
CA GLN A 18 -19.70 1.24 -1.26
C GLN A 18 -18.28 0.69 -1.04
N LEU A 19 -17.39 0.81 -2.03
CA LEU A 19 -15.99 0.37 -1.93
C LEU A 19 -15.25 1.08 -0.79
N ALA A 20 -15.47 2.39 -0.68
CA ALA A 20 -14.94 3.24 0.37
C ALA A 20 -15.40 2.79 1.77
N THR A 21 -16.66 2.37 1.90
CA THR A 21 -17.19 1.82 3.16
C THR A 21 -16.60 0.45 3.47
N GLN A 22 -16.47 -0.42 2.47
CA GLN A 22 -15.88 -1.75 2.63
C GLN A 22 -14.40 -1.69 3.04
N ALA A 23 -13.61 -0.79 2.44
CA ALA A 23 -12.22 -0.58 2.82
C ALA A 23 -12.09 -0.09 4.27
N ARG A 24 -12.94 0.85 4.69
CA ARG A 24 -12.97 1.34 6.09
C ARG A 24 -13.44 0.29 7.08
N ALA A 25 -14.31 -0.63 6.69
CA ALA A 25 -14.75 -1.71 7.57
C ALA A 25 -13.60 -2.66 7.99
N GLN A 26 -12.44 -2.58 7.34
CA GLN A 26 -11.23 -3.34 7.70
C GLN A 26 -10.42 -2.67 8.82
N PHE A 27 -10.79 -1.48 9.28
CA PHE A 27 -10.13 -0.85 10.42
C PHE A 27 -10.44 -1.61 11.70
N ARG A 28 -9.39 -1.91 12.48
CA ARG A 28 -9.55 -2.26 13.88
C ARG A 28 -9.93 -1.02 14.69
N GLU A 29 -9.24 0.09 14.44
CA GLU A 29 -9.55 1.42 14.97
C GLU A 29 -9.41 2.47 13.84
N GLU A 30 -10.51 3.12 13.44
CA GLU A 30 -10.48 4.23 12.47
C GLU A 30 -10.16 5.55 13.20
N LEU A 31 -8.90 5.98 13.15
CA LEU A 31 -8.43 7.15 13.89
C LEU A 31 -8.27 8.41 13.05
N ILE A 32 -8.07 8.28 11.75
CA ILE A 32 -7.91 9.41 10.82
C ILE A 32 -8.90 9.21 9.68
N ARG A 33 -9.81 10.17 9.52
CA ARG A 33 -10.76 10.19 8.41
C ARG A 33 -10.64 11.50 7.66
N ASN A 34 -10.30 11.40 6.38
CA ASN A 34 -10.36 12.50 5.41
C ASN A 34 -11.59 12.28 4.52
N ALA A 35 -12.62 13.10 4.69
CA ALA A 35 -13.84 13.03 3.89
C ALA A 35 -14.32 14.46 3.56
N ASP A 36 -14.69 14.69 2.31
CA ASP A 36 -15.24 15.97 1.83
C ASP A 36 -14.38 17.20 2.19
N GLY A 37 -13.05 17.04 2.18
CA GLY A 37 -12.09 18.09 2.52
C GLY A 37 -11.94 18.37 4.02
N SER A 38 -12.60 17.57 4.88
CA SER A 38 -12.48 17.66 6.33
C SER A 38 -11.67 16.48 6.88
N THR A 39 -10.72 16.78 7.78
CA THR A 39 -9.95 15.77 8.51
C THR A 39 -10.52 15.67 9.92
N THR A 40 -10.97 14.49 10.30
CA THR A 40 -11.28 14.15 11.69
C THR A 40 -10.21 13.21 12.23
N ARG A 41 -9.71 13.52 13.43
CA ARG A 41 -8.73 12.71 14.15
C ARG A 41 -9.31 12.32 15.50
N ARG A 42 -9.22 11.04 15.86
CA ARG A 42 -9.50 10.54 17.20
C ARG A 42 -8.20 10.15 17.86
N ASP A 43 -8.14 10.29 19.18
CA ASP A 43 -7.01 9.80 19.94
C ASP A 43 -6.98 8.27 19.86
N ALA A 44 -5.80 7.72 19.62
CA ALA A 44 -5.59 6.28 19.66
C ALA A 44 -5.83 5.79 21.10
N PRO A 45 -6.52 4.66 21.31
CA PRO A 45 -6.48 3.99 22.60
C PRO A 45 -5.03 3.62 22.95
N GLU A 46 -4.74 3.42 24.24
CA GLU A 46 -3.40 2.98 24.68
C GLU A 46 -3.14 1.55 24.18
N MET A 47 -2.61 1.43 22.97
CA MET A 47 -2.24 0.16 22.34
C MET A 47 -0.75 -0.05 22.53
N ARG A 48 -0.36 -1.25 22.98
CA ARG A 48 1.05 -1.63 23.15
C ARG A 48 1.41 -2.64 22.08
N ALA A 49 2.32 -2.26 21.19
CA ALA A 49 2.89 -3.17 20.22
C ALA A 49 3.60 -4.34 20.92
N HIS A 50 3.30 -5.57 20.53
CA HIS A 50 3.99 -6.74 21.03
C HIS A 50 5.38 -6.86 20.38
N LYS A 51 6.37 -7.36 21.14
CA LYS A 51 7.76 -7.56 20.62
C LYS A 51 7.83 -8.42 19.36
N HIS A 52 6.81 -9.24 19.08
CA HIS A 52 6.76 -10.13 17.91
C HIS A 52 6.19 -9.46 16.65
N GLU A 53 5.66 -8.23 16.75
CA GLU A 53 5.07 -7.50 15.63
C GLU A 53 6.12 -6.81 14.73
N GLY A 54 7.37 -6.69 15.19
CA GLY A 54 8.45 -6.04 14.44
C GLY A 54 8.12 -4.57 14.11
N GLU A 55 8.56 -4.09 12.94
CA GLU A 55 8.23 -2.76 12.41
C GLU A 55 6.76 -2.63 11.94
N GLY A 56 6.05 -3.76 11.80
CA GLY A 56 4.69 -3.80 11.28
C GLY A 56 4.60 -3.59 9.76
N VAL A 57 3.42 -3.82 9.21
CA VAL A 57 3.07 -3.56 7.81
C VAL A 57 1.82 -2.70 7.73
N VAL A 58 1.63 -2.02 6.61
CA VAL A 58 0.42 -1.26 6.31
C VAL A 58 -0.20 -1.75 5.01
N VAL A 59 -1.53 -1.83 5.00
CA VAL A 59 -2.33 -2.07 3.80
C VAL A 59 -2.86 -0.74 3.31
N VAL A 60 -2.54 -0.37 2.08
CA VAL A 60 -3.05 0.85 1.42
C VAL A 60 -4.04 0.43 0.34
N THR A 61 -5.28 0.90 0.48
CA THR A 61 -6.35 0.74 -0.50
C THR A 61 -6.59 2.06 -1.21
N LEU A 62 -6.49 2.04 -2.55
CA LEU A 62 -6.73 3.18 -3.42
C LEU A 62 -8.02 2.94 -4.20
N ILE A 63 -8.96 3.88 -4.11
CA ILE A 63 -10.22 3.84 -4.84
C ILE A 63 -10.28 5.08 -5.72
N VAL A 64 -10.40 4.89 -7.03
CA VAL A 64 -10.31 5.97 -8.01
C VAL A 64 -11.53 5.95 -8.91
N ALA A 65 -12.17 7.11 -9.07
CA ALA A 65 -13.20 7.36 -10.08
C ALA A 65 -12.68 8.40 -11.07
N ALA A 66 -12.81 8.10 -12.37
CA ALA A 66 -12.33 8.97 -13.43
C ALA A 66 -13.29 9.01 -14.61
N ARG A 67 -13.20 10.08 -15.43
CA ARG A 67 -13.96 10.25 -16.69
C ARG A 67 -13.39 9.45 -17.86
N ARG A 68 -12.24 8.79 -17.66
CA ARG A 68 -11.64 7.86 -18.62
C ARG A 68 -11.66 6.45 -18.04
N GLU A 69 -11.71 5.46 -18.91
CA GLU A 69 -11.61 4.06 -18.50
C GLU A 69 -10.25 3.79 -17.85
N ILE A 70 -10.27 3.04 -16.75
CA ILE A 70 -9.07 2.54 -16.07
C ILE A 70 -8.93 1.09 -16.48
N LEU A 71 -7.88 0.78 -17.25
CA LEU A 71 -7.70 -0.56 -17.82
C LEU A 71 -7.49 -1.60 -16.73
N ASP A 72 -8.05 -2.79 -16.95
CA ASP A 72 -7.78 -3.96 -16.12
C ASP A 72 -6.30 -4.23 -16.02
N VAL A 73 -5.90 -4.71 -14.85
CA VAL A 73 -4.52 -5.05 -14.61
C VAL A 73 -4.41 -6.55 -14.40
N THR A 74 -3.87 -7.22 -15.40
CA THR A 74 -3.94 -8.67 -15.56
C THR A 74 -2.71 -9.39 -15.03
N THR A 75 -1.56 -8.71 -14.92
CA THR A 75 -0.30 -9.26 -14.39
C THR A 75 0.26 -8.40 -13.25
N PHE A 76 0.53 -9.04 -12.12
CA PHE A 76 1.15 -8.45 -10.94
C PHE A 76 1.95 -9.54 -10.24
N ASP A 77 3.21 -9.61 -10.59
CA ASP A 77 4.11 -10.65 -10.07
C ASP A 77 5.40 -10.01 -9.57
N ASP A 78 5.67 -8.77 -9.99
CA ASP A 78 6.83 -7.98 -9.62
C ASP A 78 6.47 -6.51 -9.31
N ALA A 79 7.42 -5.80 -8.70
CA ALA A 79 7.25 -4.41 -8.30
C ALA A 79 7.32 -3.45 -9.50
N ASP A 80 7.94 -3.84 -10.62
CA ASP A 80 7.96 -3.02 -11.83
C ASP A 80 6.57 -2.93 -12.47
N ALA A 81 5.80 -4.03 -12.46
CA ALA A 81 4.41 -4.06 -12.87
C ALA A 81 3.54 -3.22 -11.94
N LEU A 82 3.77 -3.31 -10.62
CA LEU A 82 3.09 -2.44 -9.65
C LEU A 82 3.42 -0.96 -9.89
N LYS A 83 4.68 -0.62 -10.14
CA LYS A 83 5.10 0.75 -10.43
C LYS A 83 4.44 1.29 -11.70
N ARG A 84 4.44 0.52 -12.80
CA ARG A 84 3.76 0.88 -14.05
C ARG A 84 2.27 1.13 -13.82
N LEU A 85 1.60 0.30 -13.02
CA LEU A 85 0.21 0.56 -12.65
C LEU A 85 0.06 1.91 -11.95
N LEU A 86 0.89 2.16 -10.93
CA LEU A 86 0.81 3.41 -10.17
C LEU A 86 1.07 4.63 -11.08
N ASP A 87 2.03 4.52 -12.01
CA ASP A 87 2.32 5.56 -13.01
C ASP A 87 1.13 5.77 -13.97
N ASP A 88 0.47 4.69 -14.42
CA ASP A 88 -0.74 4.78 -15.24
C ASP A 88 -1.88 5.48 -14.49
N MET A 89 -2.03 5.20 -13.19
CA MET A 89 -2.97 5.91 -12.32
C MET A 89 -2.61 7.39 -12.14
N VAL A 90 -1.33 7.76 -12.09
CA VAL A 90 -0.92 9.18 -12.13
C VAL A 90 -1.36 9.83 -13.45
N GLY A 91 -1.28 9.10 -14.56
CA GLY A 91 -1.87 9.54 -15.83
C GLY A 91 -3.40 9.72 -15.77
N VAL A 92 -4.11 8.93 -14.95
CA VAL A 92 -5.56 9.08 -14.71
C VAL A 92 -5.84 10.30 -13.83
N ALA A 93 -4.92 10.60 -12.91
CA ALA A 93 -4.97 11.72 -11.98
C ALA A 93 -4.72 13.10 -12.62
N ASN A 94 -4.85 13.22 -13.95
CA ASN A 94 -4.95 14.52 -14.60
C ASN A 94 -6.20 15.27 -14.04
N PRO A 95 -6.08 16.56 -13.65
CA PRO A 95 -7.18 17.34 -13.09
C PRO A 95 -8.47 17.36 -13.93
N HIS A 96 -8.38 17.11 -15.24
CA HIS A 96 -9.55 17.08 -16.13
C HIS A 96 -10.26 15.71 -16.17
N THR A 97 -9.59 14.63 -15.75
CA THR A 97 -10.12 13.27 -15.83
C THR A 97 -10.42 12.67 -14.47
N LEU A 98 -9.71 13.07 -13.41
CA LEU A 98 -9.98 12.60 -12.05
C LEU A 98 -11.32 13.17 -11.54
N VAL A 99 -12.21 12.30 -11.07
CA VAL A 99 -13.51 12.69 -10.49
C VAL A 99 -13.45 12.63 -8.97
N ALA A 100 -12.96 11.51 -8.43
CA ALA A 100 -12.80 11.30 -6.99
C ALA A 100 -11.66 10.31 -6.74
N MET A 101 -10.98 10.47 -5.61
CA MET A 101 -9.98 9.53 -5.13
C MET A 101 -10.11 9.38 -3.62
N GLU A 102 -10.08 8.15 -3.14
CA GLU A 102 -9.99 7.84 -1.73
C GLU A 102 -8.78 6.97 -1.46
N VAL A 103 -8.07 7.31 -0.38
CA VAL A 103 -6.95 6.56 0.15
C VAL A 103 -7.33 6.10 1.55
N VAL A 104 -7.34 4.78 1.75
CA VAL A 104 -7.57 4.15 3.05
C VAL A 104 -6.33 3.35 3.39
N TRP A 105 -5.65 3.67 4.49
CA TRP A 105 -4.53 2.86 4.99
C TRP A 105 -4.86 2.27 6.35
N SER A 106 -4.56 1.00 6.56
CA SER A 106 -4.73 0.29 7.83
C SER A 106 -3.40 -0.39 8.22
N PRO A 107 -3.00 -0.37 9.50
CA PRO A 107 -3.66 0.32 10.62
C PRO A 107 -3.56 1.84 10.56
N ALA A 108 -4.45 2.54 11.29
CA ALA A 108 -4.46 4.01 11.32
C ALA A 108 -3.53 4.60 12.39
N ALA A 109 -3.16 3.82 13.41
CA ALA A 109 -2.34 4.24 14.55
C ALA A 109 -0.93 3.64 14.46
N GLU A 110 0.09 4.42 14.82
CA GLU A 110 1.48 3.94 14.85
C GLU A 110 1.71 2.84 15.90
N ASN A 111 0.92 2.85 16.97
CA ASN A 111 0.92 1.85 18.03
C ASN A 111 -0.06 0.69 17.78
N ASP A 112 -0.86 0.77 16.72
CA ASP A 112 -1.67 -0.34 16.20
C ASP A 112 -0.83 -1.02 15.11
N ARG A 113 0.19 -1.82 15.49
CA ARG A 113 1.01 -2.50 14.49
C ARG A 113 0.30 -3.74 13.98
N MET A 114 0.30 -3.93 12.66
CA MET A 114 -0.13 -5.17 12.02
C MET A 114 1.10 -5.97 11.65
N SER A 115 1.20 -7.20 12.15
CA SER A 115 2.20 -8.17 11.72
C SER A 115 1.84 -8.79 10.36
N THR A 116 2.80 -9.44 9.68
CA THR A 116 2.52 -10.16 8.43
C THR A 116 1.54 -11.31 8.62
N ALA A 117 1.57 -11.98 9.78
CA ALA A 117 0.62 -13.06 10.10
C ALA A 117 -0.82 -12.52 10.24
N GLU A 118 -1.00 -11.37 10.89
CA GLU A 118 -2.29 -10.69 10.95
C GLU A 118 -2.74 -10.20 9.57
N LEU A 119 -1.83 -9.67 8.75
CA LEU A 119 -2.14 -9.26 7.38
C LEU A 119 -2.69 -10.43 6.56
N GLU A 120 -2.05 -11.60 6.61
CA GLU A 120 -2.50 -12.80 5.88
C GLU A 120 -3.89 -13.27 6.36
N GLN A 121 -4.20 -13.10 7.64
CA GLN A 121 -5.50 -13.43 8.21
C GLN A 121 -6.60 -12.42 7.82
N HIS A 122 -6.29 -11.12 7.88
CA HIS A 122 -7.26 -10.04 7.65
C HIS A 122 -7.47 -9.72 6.16
N TYR A 123 -6.46 -9.96 5.32
CA TYR A 123 -6.47 -9.64 3.91
C TYR A 123 -6.06 -10.85 3.04
N PRO A 124 -6.84 -11.95 3.08
CA PRO A 124 -6.49 -13.20 2.40
C PRO A 124 -6.42 -13.06 0.87
N ASP A 125 -7.07 -12.04 0.31
CA ASP A 125 -7.12 -11.79 -1.13
C ASP A 125 -5.90 -11.00 -1.66
N LEU A 126 -4.99 -10.55 -0.78
CA LEU A 126 -3.78 -9.86 -1.21
C LEU A 126 -2.81 -10.83 -1.88
N LYS A 127 -2.37 -10.46 -3.08
CA LYS A 127 -1.35 -11.21 -3.80
C LYS A 127 0.04 -10.74 -3.41
N LYS A 128 0.87 -11.67 -2.94
CA LYS A 128 2.29 -11.44 -2.72
C LYS A 128 3.02 -11.26 -4.06
N ILE A 129 3.78 -10.19 -4.20
CA ILE A 129 4.71 -9.96 -5.33
C ILE A 129 6.10 -10.51 -4.99
N ASP A 130 6.94 -10.76 -6.01
CA ASP A 130 8.31 -11.19 -5.79
C ASP A 130 9.09 -10.11 -5.01
N GLU A 131 9.46 -10.42 -3.77
CA GLU A 131 10.20 -9.49 -2.92
C GLU A 131 11.55 -9.07 -3.51
N ARG A 132 12.12 -9.86 -4.44
CA ARG A 132 13.36 -9.54 -5.18
C ARG A 132 13.20 -8.43 -6.19
N SER A 133 11.97 -8.14 -6.59
CA SER A 133 11.69 -7.11 -7.58
C SER A 133 11.49 -5.71 -6.97
N ILE A 134 11.37 -5.59 -5.64
CA ILE A 134 11.11 -4.31 -4.97
C ILE A 134 12.34 -3.40 -5.13
N ALA A 135 12.20 -2.33 -5.92
CA ALA A 135 13.24 -1.33 -6.10
C ALA A 135 13.69 -0.75 -4.75
N GLY A 136 15.01 -0.60 -4.57
CA GLY A 136 15.60 -0.16 -3.30
C GLY A 136 15.72 -1.25 -2.23
N ARG A 137 15.32 -2.50 -2.51
CA ARG A 137 15.56 -3.66 -1.66
C ARG A 137 16.58 -4.60 -2.33
N ILE A 138 17.58 -5.04 -1.58
CA ILE A 138 18.57 -6.03 -2.02
C ILE A 138 18.59 -7.22 -1.05
N PHE A 139 19.12 -8.36 -1.51
CA PHE A 139 19.24 -9.58 -0.72
C PHE A 139 20.70 -9.83 -0.39
N CYS A 140 21.01 -9.97 0.90
CA CYS A 140 22.37 -10.23 1.35
C CYS A 140 22.91 -11.51 0.72
N GLU A 141 24.11 -11.46 0.12
CA GLU A 141 24.75 -12.64 -0.46
C GLU A 141 25.09 -13.70 0.59
N TYR A 142 25.27 -13.29 1.84
CA TYR A 142 25.70 -14.15 2.94
C TYR A 142 24.53 -14.82 3.66
N CYS A 143 23.58 -14.03 4.20
CA CYS A 143 22.47 -14.57 5.00
C CYS A 143 21.16 -14.69 4.21
N ARG A 144 21.12 -14.20 2.96
CA ARG A 144 19.90 -14.10 2.13
C ARG A 144 18.79 -13.25 2.72
N GLY A 145 19.07 -12.54 3.83
CA GLY A 145 18.18 -11.58 4.45
C GLY A 145 18.01 -10.35 3.54
N PRO A 146 16.78 -9.87 3.33
CA PRO A 146 16.52 -8.68 2.54
C PRO A 146 16.78 -7.41 3.34
N TYR A 147 17.32 -6.38 2.72
CA TYR A 147 17.59 -5.09 3.35
C TYR A 147 17.64 -3.93 2.35
N ALA A 148 17.58 -2.70 2.85
CA ALA A 148 17.50 -1.51 2.02
C ALA A 148 18.83 -1.23 1.30
N MET A 149 18.75 -0.82 0.03
CA MET A 149 19.88 -0.64 -0.88
C MET A 149 20.82 0.49 -0.43
N GLU A 150 20.36 1.40 0.40
CA GLU A 150 21.16 2.50 0.96
C GLU A 150 22.01 2.08 2.16
N LEU A 151 21.76 0.90 2.76
CA LEU A 151 22.53 0.44 3.92
C LEU A 151 23.89 -0.10 3.50
N LEU A 152 24.94 0.42 4.13
CA LEU A 152 26.33 0.00 3.92
C LEU A 152 26.64 -1.40 4.47
N THR A 153 25.79 -1.91 5.36
CA THR A 153 25.91 -3.25 5.96
C THR A 153 24.54 -3.90 6.13
N CYS A 154 24.49 -5.22 6.04
CA CYS A 154 23.28 -6.00 6.25
C CYS A 154 22.87 -5.93 7.74
N PRO A 155 21.65 -5.47 8.08
CA PRO A 155 21.20 -5.36 9.47
C PRO A 155 20.97 -6.73 10.13
N HIS A 156 20.88 -7.81 9.34
CA HIS A 156 20.61 -9.15 9.85
C HIS A 156 21.88 -9.89 10.30
N CYS A 157 23.02 -9.67 9.63
CA CYS A 157 24.26 -10.40 9.91
C CYS A 157 25.54 -9.57 9.91
N GLY A 158 25.46 -8.26 9.65
CA GLY A 158 26.61 -7.35 9.60
C GLY A 158 27.48 -7.46 8.34
N ALA A 159 27.11 -8.29 7.36
CA ALA A 159 27.87 -8.44 6.13
C ALA A 159 27.90 -7.13 5.31
N PRO A 160 28.99 -6.85 4.58
CA PRO A 160 29.10 -5.65 3.76
C PRO A 160 28.11 -5.66 2.60
N ALA A 161 27.73 -4.46 2.14
CA ALA A 161 26.93 -4.27 0.94
C ALA A 161 27.64 -4.77 -0.35
N PRO A 162 26.89 -5.24 -1.37
CA PRO A 162 27.44 -5.64 -2.67
C PRO A 162 28.30 -4.54 -3.30
N THR A 163 29.42 -4.92 -3.90
CA THR A 163 30.32 -4.00 -4.60
C THR A 163 29.64 -3.42 -5.84
N GLY A 164 29.41 -2.09 -5.88
CA GLY A 164 28.78 -1.38 -7.00
C GLY A 164 27.56 -0.53 -6.64
N GLN A 165 27.16 -0.51 -5.36
CA GLN A 165 26.01 0.24 -4.87
C GLN A 165 26.28 1.77 -4.84
N PRO A 166 25.38 2.62 -5.37
CA PRO A 166 25.55 4.06 -5.31
C PRO A 166 25.53 4.52 -3.85
N ARG A 167 26.63 5.14 -3.41
CA ARG A 167 26.74 5.73 -2.07
C ARG A 167 26.04 7.09 -2.10
N HIS A 168 24.80 7.14 -1.63
CA HIS A 168 24.14 8.40 -1.34
C HIS A 168 24.60 8.85 0.05
N GLY A 169 25.52 9.82 0.08
CA GLY A 169 25.99 10.49 1.29
C GLY A 169 25.21 11.76 1.57
#